data_AF-A0A7W0WXP6-F1
#
_entry.id   AF-A0A7W0WXP6-F1
#
_cell.length_a   1.000
_cell.length_b   1.000
_cell.length_c   1.000
_cell.angle_alpha   90.00
_cell.angle_beta   90.00
_cell.angle_gamma   90.00
#
_symmetry.space_group_name_H-M   'P 1'
#
loop_
_entity.id
_entity.type
_entity.pdbx_description
1 polymer ?
#
loop_
_entity_poly.entity_id
_entity_poly.type
_entity_poly.pdbx_seq_one_letter_code
_entity_poly.pdbx_strand_id
1 'polypeptide(L)'
;MRTYLACAICLASTAALAAPTERRLHTDNVDASTFLWNDWNKFVENYHPNYIADDDAATAWVEGAKSTGAGEWVRFNVTPLDNTTKIRLRIRNGYQKSKDLFKANARVKDVTVRLLPSKTEKKLTLADQDGWQELTLEQPKGEVKSIELAVASVYDGTKYTDLSISDVQVFATSETADNPAFEKGKREKLMQWRAARIAAAKLFTGKSDIPLYPAYEITSAPSGIEMAGIDFASMIDTASQDKLFAKEWKDALAIASAVTKNQDAMPRVQIAPRSATKLVAVDGVHVTQVYDIATGEGPYHQEDVFRLPMLGTVAALFADQLRVLEFKDKTTISTFAKAKGLCKDTLWAQRKDSKEGPTQLQAVVLGRCAKVEGREGSWNARVTEMLVYDASGKVVLVIGDGHVEGYRWSSENGKPMIAGARSLIAIGNMAIEAKKREAVAKK
;
A
#
# COMPACT_ATOMS: atom_id res chain seq x y z
N MET A 1 -58.45 -35.98 1.73
CA MET A 1 -57.76 -34.73 2.05
C MET A 1 -57.34 -34.75 3.51
N ARG A 2 -56.05 -34.98 3.80
CA ARG A 2 -55.45 -34.80 5.14
C ARG A 2 -54.37 -33.74 5.01
N THR A 3 -54.62 -32.57 5.58
CA THR A 3 -53.70 -31.44 5.62
C THR A 3 -52.74 -31.66 6.79
N TYR A 4 -51.46 -31.89 6.52
CA TYR A 4 -50.41 -31.81 7.53
C TYR A 4 -49.80 -30.41 7.48
N LEU A 5 -50.08 -29.60 8.51
CA LEU A 5 -49.45 -28.30 8.72
C LEU A 5 -48.12 -28.54 9.43
N ALA A 6 -47.01 -28.53 8.69
CA ALA A 6 -45.67 -28.57 9.27
C ALA A 6 -45.32 -27.15 9.76
N CYS A 7 -45.39 -26.94 11.08
CA CYS A 7 -44.93 -25.73 11.73
C CYS A 7 -43.40 -25.78 11.79
N ALA A 8 -42.74 -25.00 10.93
CA ALA A 8 -41.29 -24.80 10.99
C ALA A 8 -40.97 -23.84 12.14
N ILE A 9 -40.46 -24.38 13.25
CA ILE A 9 -39.88 -23.59 14.33
C ILE A 9 -38.52 -23.06 13.82
N CYS A 10 -38.48 -21.79 13.44
CA CYS A 10 -37.23 -21.07 13.26
C CYS A 10 -36.57 -20.91 14.64
N LEU A 11 -35.60 -21.76 14.95
CA LEU A 11 -34.63 -21.50 16.00
C LEU A 11 -33.72 -20.37 15.53
N ALA A 12 -34.06 -19.13 15.89
CA ALA A 12 -33.12 -18.03 15.82
C ALA A 12 -31.97 -18.34 16.79
N SER A 13 -30.80 -18.68 16.25
CA SER A 13 -29.57 -18.76 17.04
C SER A 13 -29.26 -17.36 17.59
N THR A 14 -29.57 -17.13 18.85
CA THR A 14 -29.07 -15.96 19.59
C THR A 14 -27.57 -16.16 19.77
N ALA A 15 -26.77 -15.65 18.83
CA ALA A 15 -25.33 -15.51 19.06
C ALA A 15 -25.18 -14.65 20.33
N ALA A 16 -24.65 -15.24 21.40
CA ALA A 16 -24.38 -14.50 22.63
C ALA A 16 -23.45 -13.33 22.29
N LEU A 17 -23.81 -12.11 22.70
CA LEU A 17 -22.95 -10.93 22.55
C LEU A 17 -21.61 -11.24 23.21
N ALA A 18 -20.53 -11.20 22.43
CA ALA A 18 -19.19 -11.42 22.94
C ALA A 18 -18.85 -10.35 23.99
N ALA A 19 -18.21 -10.73 25.10
CA ALA A 19 -17.82 -9.77 26.13
C ALA A 19 -16.82 -8.74 25.57
N PRO A 20 -16.97 -7.44 25.88
CA PRO A 20 -16.00 -6.42 25.46
C PRO A 20 -14.60 -6.78 25.93
N THR A 21 -13.64 -6.80 25.02
CA THR A 21 -12.24 -7.15 25.33
C THR A 21 -11.34 -6.02 24.85
N GLU A 22 -10.39 -5.61 25.69
CA GLU A 22 -9.36 -4.64 25.29
C GLU A 22 -8.25 -5.32 24.50
N ARG A 23 -7.90 -4.78 23.34
CA ARG A 23 -6.87 -5.31 22.45
C ARG A 23 -6.03 -4.17 21.87
N ARG A 24 -4.77 -4.46 21.58
CA ARG A 24 -3.90 -3.53 20.85
C ARG A 24 -4.24 -3.57 19.37
N LEU A 25 -4.40 -2.41 18.76
CA LEU A 25 -4.53 -2.26 17.31
C LEU A 25 -3.19 -1.80 16.73
N HIS A 26 -2.78 -2.44 15.65
CA HIS A 26 -1.66 -2.05 14.83
C HIS A 26 -2.16 -1.29 13.60
N THR A 27 -1.33 -0.36 13.13
CA THR A 27 -1.53 0.31 11.85
C THR A 27 -0.24 0.24 11.04
N ASP A 28 -0.38 0.02 9.75
CA ASP A 28 0.63 0.16 8.71
C ASP A 28 0.44 1.43 7.87
N ASN A 29 -0.57 2.24 8.22
CA ASN A 29 -0.88 3.49 7.56
C ASN A 29 -1.28 4.58 8.58
N VAL A 30 -0.45 5.62 8.66
CA VAL A 30 -0.71 6.83 9.44
C VAL A 30 -0.70 8.00 8.47
N ASP A 31 -1.80 8.75 8.43
CA ASP A 31 -1.86 10.01 7.69
C ASP A 31 -1.37 11.15 8.59
N ALA A 32 -0.87 12.23 7.99
CA ALA A 32 -0.56 13.45 8.71
C ALA A 32 -0.84 14.69 7.86
N SER A 33 -0.95 15.84 8.51
CA SER A 33 -0.99 17.16 7.85
C SER A 33 0.24 17.38 6.97
N THR A 34 1.42 17.13 7.54
CA THR A 34 2.72 17.25 6.88
C THR A 34 3.73 16.32 7.54
N PHE A 35 4.90 16.17 6.93
CA PHE A 35 6.09 15.66 7.62
C PHE A 35 7.37 16.27 7.04
N LEU A 36 8.44 16.26 7.82
CA LEU A 36 9.68 16.95 7.52
C LEU A 36 10.41 16.29 6.34
N TRP A 37 10.59 17.07 5.28
CA TRP A 37 11.45 16.74 4.15
C TRP A 37 12.75 17.53 4.23
N ASN A 38 13.87 16.83 4.37
CA ASN A 38 15.20 17.41 4.35
C ASN A 38 16.21 16.44 3.73
N ASP A 39 17.50 16.82 3.74
CA ASP A 39 18.57 15.99 3.15
C ASP A 39 18.73 14.61 3.81
N TRP A 40 18.24 14.44 5.04
CA TRP A 40 18.30 13.21 5.84
C TRP A 40 17.05 12.33 5.68
N ASN A 41 16.11 12.75 4.83
CA ASN A 41 14.84 12.06 4.61
C ASN A 41 14.48 11.92 3.12
N LYS A 42 15.48 11.85 2.24
CA LYS A 42 15.26 11.81 0.78
C LYS A 42 14.53 10.55 0.31
N PHE A 43 14.57 9.50 1.11
CA PHE A 43 13.98 8.18 0.86
C PHE A 43 12.92 7.84 1.89
N VAL A 44 12.38 8.83 2.61
CA VAL A 44 11.40 8.61 3.68
C VAL A 44 11.96 7.69 4.78
N GLU A 45 13.28 7.69 4.95
CA GLU A 45 14.00 6.88 5.93
C GLU A 45 13.90 7.41 7.37
N ASN A 46 13.33 8.61 7.54
CA ASN A 46 13.09 9.24 8.83
C ASN A 46 11.76 10.01 8.81
N TYR A 47 11.26 10.45 9.97
CA TYR A 47 10.24 11.52 10.13
C TYR A 47 8.82 11.28 9.57
N HIS A 48 8.63 10.28 8.71
CA HIS A 48 7.33 9.90 8.17
C HIS A 48 6.32 9.54 9.26
N PRO A 49 5.01 9.81 9.08
CA PRO A 49 3.99 9.51 10.07
C PRO A 49 4.00 8.06 10.56
N ASN A 50 4.25 7.09 9.68
CA ASN A 50 4.34 5.67 10.05
C ASN A 50 5.37 5.34 11.16
N TYR A 51 6.40 6.16 11.36
CA TYR A 51 7.36 5.95 12.45
C TYR A 51 6.74 6.12 13.85
N ILE A 52 5.57 6.75 13.95
CA ILE A 52 4.85 6.86 15.22
C ILE A 52 4.21 5.53 15.67
N ALA A 53 4.20 4.50 14.83
CA ALA A 53 3.51 3.23 15.09
C ALA A 53 4.45 2.02 15.18
N ASP A 54 5.77 2.23 15.09
CA ASP A 54 6.77 1.17 14.92
C ASP A 54 7.37 0.63 16.24
N ASP A 55 6.87 1.10 17.40
CA ASP A 55 7.32 0.77 18.76
C ASP A 55 8.76 1.21 19.11
N ASP A 56 9.39 2.06 18.28
CA ASP A 56 10.78 2.47 18.46
C ASP A 56 10.87 3.95 18.89
N ALA A 57 11.29 4.19 20.14
CA ALA A 57 11.47 5.54 20.66
C ALA A 57 12.57 6.34 19.93
N ALA A 58 13.44 5.67 19.16
CA ALA A 58 14.51 6.30 18.40
C ALA A 58 14.06 6.82 17.02
N THR A 59 12.83 6.53 16.63
CA THR A 59 12.17 7.08 15.46
C THR A 59 11.05 8.02 15.88
N ALA A 60 10.57 8.84 14.96
CA ALA A 60 9.48 9.77 15.22
C ALA A 60 8.81 10.19 13.92
N TRP A 61 7.53 10.55 14.01
CA TRP A 61 6.96 11.53 13.10
C TRP A 61 7.50 12.91 13.48
N VAL A 62 7.92 13.68 12.48
CA VAL A 62 8.30 15.08 12.63
C VAL A 62 7.52 15.85 11.58
N GLU A 63 6.75 16.86 11.99
CA GLU A 63 5.99 17.69 11.05
C GLU A 63 6.92 18.54 10.16
N GLY A 64 6.42 19.00 9.02
CA GLY A 64 7.20 19.71 8.00
C GLY A 64 6.72 21.12 7.69
N ALA A 65 5.82 21.68 8.50
CA ALA A 65 5.32 23.03 8.35
C ALA A 65 6.37 24.07 8.76
N LYS A 66 6.25 25.29 8.22
CA LYS A 66 7.05 26.43 8.67
C LYS A 66 6.44 27.09 9.91
N SER A 67 6.01 26.29 10.88
CA SER A 67 5.35 26.73 12.11
C SER A 67 5.98 26.01 13.31
N THR A 68 5.40 26.19 14.49
CA THR A 68 5.81 25.47 15.71
C THR A 68 5.15 24.09 15.84
N GLY A 69 4.35 23.68 14.85
CA GLY A 69 3.56 22.44 14.88
C GLY A 69 2.15 22.59 15.45
N ALA A 70 1.75 23.77 15.93
CA ALA A 70 0.35 24.02 16.29
C ALA A 70 -0.55 24.00 15.03
N GLY A 71 -1.65 23.25 15.10
CA GLY A 71 -2.54 23.00 13.96
C GLY A 71 -2.20 21.75 13.15
N GLU A 72 -1.04 21.14 13.38
CA GLU A 72 -0.67 19.87 12.74
C GLU A 72 -1.50 18.71 13.32
N TRP A 73 -1.66 17.65 12.54
CA TRP A 73 -2.41 16.47 12.95
C TRP A 73 -1.81 15.19 12.41
N VAL A 74 -2.05 14.09 13.12
CA VAL A 74 -1.81 12.71 12.65
C VAL A 74 -3.06 11.88 12.82
N ARG A 75 -3.29 10.94 11.91
CA ARG A 75 -4.46 10.05 11.92
C ARG A 75 -4.03 8.60 11.76
N PHE A 76 -4.39 7.79 12.72
CA PHE A 76 -4.14 6.35 12.75
C PHE A 76 -5.30 5.63 12.09
N ASN A 77 -5.06 5.01 10.93
CA ASN A 77 -6.05 4.16 10.27
C ASN A 77 -6.02 2.76 10.89
N VAL A 78 -7.02 2.48 11.72
CA VAL A 78 -7.10 1.20 12.45
C VAL A 78 -8.00 0.22 11.72
N THR A 79 -7.90 -1.05 12.09
CA THR A 79 -8.89 -2.06 11.67
C THR A 79 -10.27 -1.59 12.12
N PRO A 80 -11.26 -1.42 11.22
CA PRO A 80 -12.57 -0.94 11.60
C PRO A 80 -13.16 -1.81 12.71
N LEU A 81 -13.55 -1.23 13.83
CA LEU A 81 -14.17 -1.95 14.94
C LEU A 81 -15.58 -1.45 15.20
N ASP A 82 -16.57 -2.32 15.05
CA ASP A 82 -17.91 -2.05 15.56
C ASP A 82 -17.95 -2.16 17.08
N ASN A 83 -19.05 -1.71 17.70
CA ASN A 83 -19.33 -1.97 19.11
C ASN A 83 -18.19 -1.57 20.08
N THR A 84 -17.38 -0.59 19.71
CA THR A 84 -16.26 -0.09 20.50
C THR A 84 -16.76 0.95 21.49
N THR A 85 -16.42 0.78 22.76
CA THR A 85 -16.84 1.68 23.84
C THR A 85 -15.71 2.52 24.41
N LYS A 86 -14.46 2.07 24.26
CA LYS A 86 -13.29 2.72 24.86
C LYS A 86 -12.05 2.60 23.96
N ILE A 87 -11.34 3.70 23.79
CA ILE A 87 -10.01 3.77 23.19
C ILE A 87 -9.02 4.24 24.26
N ARG A 88 -7.92 3.50 24.45
CA ARG A 88 -6.80 3.91 25.29
C ARG A 88 -5.58 4.12 24.40
N LEU A 89 -4.94 5.28 24.50
CA LEU A 89 -3.70 5.58 23.80
C LEU A 89 -2.55 5.62 24.80
N ARG A 90 -1.39 5.13 24.38
CA ARG A 90 -0.11 5.40 25.04
C ARG A 90 0.72 6.22 24.08
N ILE A 91 1.27 7.35 24.50
CA ILE A 91 1.98 8.31 23.64
C ILE A 91 3.38 8.56 24.20
N ARG A 92 4.41 8.49 23.34
CA ARG A 92 5.75 9.02 23.58
C ARG A 92 5.88 10.38 22.90
N ASN A 93 5.60 11.41 23.67
CA ASN A 93 5.65 12.80 23.21
C ASN A 93 7.10 13.27 22.96
N GLY A 94 7.34 14.07 21.93
CA GLY A 94 8.67 14.55 21.54
C GLY A 94 9.50 13.52 20.78
N TYR A 95 10.73 13.91 20.39
CA TYR A 95 11.69 13.01 19.72
C TYR A 95 12.62 12.33 20.74
N GLN A 96 12.32 11.09 21.10
CA GLN A 96 12.92 10.38 22.24
C GLN A 96 14.16 9.56 21.88
N LYS A 97 14.75 9.78 20.68
CA LYS A 97 16.02 9.16 20.27
C LYS A 97 17.17 9.48 21.21
N SER A 98 17.15 10.67 21.82
CA SER A 98 18.03 11.04 22.92
C SER A 98 17.38 12.11 23.78
N LYS A 99 17.85 12.29 25.02
CA LYS A 99 17.41 13.38 25.90
C LYS A 99 17.66 14.76 25.28
N ASP A 100 18.72 14.89 24.48
CA ASP A 100 19.06 16.13 23.78
C ASP A 100 18.06 16.43 22.68
N LEU A 101 17.69 15.43 21.86
CA LEU A 101 16.70 15.59 20.80
C LEU A 101 15.30 15.87 21.36
N PHE A 102 14.95 15.26 22.49
CA PHE A 102 13.68 15.53 23.18
C PHE A 102 13.55 17.02 23.55
N LYS A 103 14.62 17.62 24.10
CA LYS A 103 14.63 19.05 24.46
C LYS A 103 14.76 19.96 23.23
N ALA A 104 15.54 19.54 22.24
CA ALA A 104 15.86 20.36 21.07
C ALA A 104 14.64 20.60 20.16
N ASN A 105 13.75 19.61 20.02
CA ASN A 105 12.56 19.67 19.15
C ASN A 105 11.31 20.09 19.93
N ALA A 106 10.30 20.62 19.23
CA ALA A 106 9.02 20.93 19.85
C ALA A 106 8.25 19.64 20.22
N ARG A 107 7.41 19.75 21.26
CA ARG A 107 6.66 18.63 21.86
C ARG A 107 5.19 19.03 21.98
N VAL A 108 4.27 18.09 21.86
CA VAL A 108 2.83 18.38 21.99
C VAL A 108 2.55 18.86 23.41
N LYS A 109 1.83 19.98 23.56
CA LYS A 109 1.32 20.43 24.86
C LYS A 109 -0.15 20.11 24.97
N ASP A 110 -0.99 20.78 24.17
CA ASP A 110 -2.42 20.52 24.13
C ASP A 110 -2.79 19.76 22.85
N VAL A 111 -3.56 18.68 22.98
CA VAL A 111 -4.01 17.85 21.86
C VAL A 111 -5.49 17.49 22.00
N THR A 112 -6.20 17.47 20.87
CA THR A 112 -7.55 16.95 20.76
C THR A 112 -7.49 15.57 20.11
N VAL A 113 -7.96 14.54 20.82
CA VAL A 113 -8.12 13.19 20.29
C VAL A 113 -9.53 13.06 19.75
N ARG A 114 -9.68 12.66 18.48
CA ARG A 114 -10.97 12.49 17.79
C ARG A 114 -11.12 11.07 17.27
N LEU A 115 -12.25 10.42 17.56
CA LEU A 115 -12.60 9.13 16.94
C LEU A 115 -13.45 9.36 15.70
N LEU A 116 -13.16 8.64 14.62
CA LEU A 116 -13.97 8.64 13.39
C LEU A 116 -14.62 7.26 13.18
N PRO A 117 -15.89 7.20 12.74
CA PRO A 117 -16.71 8.32 12.27
C PRO A 117 -17.52 9.04 13.35
N SER A 118 -17.50 8.59 14.62
CA SER A 118 -18.39 9.12 15.67
C SER A 118 -18.17 10.60 16.00
N LYS A 119 -16.99 11.15 15.68
CA LYS A 119 -16.53 12.50 16.04
C LYS A 119 -16.50 12.73 17.56
N THR A 120 -16.43 11.66 18.35
CA THR A 120 -16.23 11.78 19.80
C THR A 120 -14.83 12.33 20.05
N GLU A 121 -14.73 13.36 20.90
CA GLU A 121 -13.49 14.10 21.13
C GLU A 121 -13.15 14.26 22.61
N LYS A 122 -11.85 14.33 22.92
CA LYS A 122 -11.34 14.78 24.23
C LYS A 122 -10.09 15.61 24.04
N LYS A 123 -10.07 16.73 24.74
CA LYS A 123 -8.90 17.58 24.88
C LYS A 123 -8.07 17.12 26.07
N LEU A 124 -6.76 17.14 25.92
CA LEU A 124 -5.83 16.83 27.00
C LEU A 124 -4.56 17.66 26.87
N THR A 125 -3.91 17.89 28.00
CA THR A 125 -2.57 18.46 28.07
C THR A 125 -1.60 17.33 28.41
N LEU A 126 -0.63 17.08 27.55
CA LEU A 126 0.46 16.15 27.83
C LEU A 126 1.48 16.82 28.75
N ALA A 127 2.06 16.07 29.67
CA ALA A 127 3.17 16.56 30.48
C ALA A 127 4.42 16.75 29.60
N ASP A 128 5.24 17.76 29.92
CA ASP A 128 6.54 17.98 29.27
C ASP A 128 7.60 17.02 29.82
N GLN A 129 7.40 15.72 29.56
CA GLN A 129 8.29 14.64 29.99
C GLN A 129 8.37 13.56 28.91
N ASP A 130 9.52 12.90 28.84
CA ASP A 130 9.71 11.74 27.98
C ASP A 130 9.15 10.45 28.62
N GLY A 131 9.15 9.36 27.87
CA GLY A 131 8.47 8.13 28.24
C GLY A 131 7.00 8.11 27.84
N TRP A 132 6.29 7.09 28.31
CA TRP A 132 4.89 6.83 27.97
C TRP A 132 3.94 7.67 28.83
N GLN A 133 2.98 8.30 28.17
CA GLN A 133 1.82 8.94 28.81
C GLN A 133 0.56 8.25 28.30
N GLU A 134 -0.40 7.97 29.18
CA GLU A 134 -1.63 7.26 28.82
C GLU A 134 -2.84 8.19 28.85
N LEU A 135 -3.77 7.96 27.94
CA LEU A 135 -5.07 8.62 27.94
C LEU A 135 -6.16 7.64 27.51
N THR A 136 -7.34 7.84 28.07
CA THR A 136 -8.52 7.03 27.75
C THR A 136 -9.63 7.94 27.24
N LEU A 137 -10.28 7.50 26.17
CA LEU A 137 -11.47 8.06 25.58
C LEU A 137 -12.60 7.02 25.64
N GLU A 138 -13.78 7.45 26.05
CA GLU A 138 -14.99 6.62 25.99
C GLU A 138 -15.92 7.21 24.93
N GLN A 139 -16.68 6.33 24.28
CA GLN A 139 -17.74 6.72 23.35
C GLN A 139 -18.97 5.82 23.53
N PRO A 140 -20.16 6.28 23.11
CA PRO A 140 -21.28 5.35 22.92
C PRO A 140 -20.84 4.18 22.06
N LYS A 141 -21.33 2.98 22.38
CA LYS A 141 -21.05 1.75 21.65
C LYS A 141 -21.22 1.99 20.14
N GLY A 142 -20.13 1.91 19.38
CA GLY A 142 -20.15 2.32 17.99
C GLY A 142 -18.86 2.02 17.23
N GLU A 143 -18.85 2.41 15.97
CA GLU A 143 -17.75 2.15 15.04
C GLU A 143 -16.53 3.03 15.34
N VAL A 144 -15.33 2.47 15.14
CA VAL A 144 -14.05 3.21 15.06
C VAL A 144 -13.27 2.73 13.86
N LYS A 145 -12.98 3.65 12.93
CA LYS A 145 -12.11 3.42 11.76
C LYS A 145 -10.76 4.09 11.90
N SER A 146 -10.72 5.24 12.57
CA SER A 146 -9.48 5.97 12.76
C SER A 146 -9.51 6.83 14.02
N ILE A 147 -8.31 7.13 14.51
CA ILE A 147 -8.06 8.01 15.66
C ILE A 147 -7.21 9.16 15.15
N GLU A 148 -7.67 10.39 15.32
CA GLU A 148 -6.92 11.58 14.94
C GLU A 148 -6.43 12.32 16.18
N LEU A 149 -5.16 12.73 16.17
CA LEU A 149 -4.54 13.62 17.14
C LEU A 149 -4.36 14.99 16.48
N ALA A 150 -5.15 15.98 16.88
CA ALA A 150 -5.04 17.36 16.40
C ALA A 150 -4.32 18.21 17.44
N VAL A 151 -3.16 18.76 17.07
CA VAL A 151 -2.27 19.51 17.97
C VAL A 151 -2.79 20.94 18.11
N ALA A 152 -3.15 21.34 19.33
CA ALA A 152 -3.64 22.69 19.62
C ALA A 152 -2.51 23.63 20.05
N SER A 153 -1.53 23.14 20.80
CA SER A 153 -0.38 23.93 21.26
C SER A 153 0.83 23.03 21.51
N VAL A 154 2.01 23.64 21.62
CA VAL A 154 3.29 22.93 21.81
C VAL A 154 4.07 23.48 23.00
N TYR A 155 4.97 22.66 23.53
CA TYR A 155 6.15 23.10 24.26
C TYR A 155 7.27 23.35 23.24
N ASP A 156 7.86 24.54 23.28
CA ASP A 156 8.89 24.91 22.33
C ASP A 156 10.15 24.06 22.49
N GLY A 157 10.77 23.73 21.36
CA GLY A 157 12.10 23.16 21.32
C GLY A 157 13.16 24.21 21.61
N THR A 158 14.27 23.81 22.24
CA THR A 158 15.37 24.75 22.52
C THR A 158 16.17 25.13 21.28
N LYS A 159 16.00 24.40 20.16
CA LYS A 159 16.79 24.60 18.93
C LYS A 159 15.94 24.55 17.67
N TYR A 160 15.00 23.63 17.60
CA TYR A 160 14.17 23.36 16.43
C TYR A 160 12.71 23.64 16.76
N THR A 161 12.00 24.26 15.83
CA THR A 161 10.54 24.45 15.94
C THR A 161 9.77 23.19 15.52
N ASP A 162 10.47 22.21 14.94
CA ASP A 162 9.88 20.98 14.40
C ASP A 162 9.19 20.18 15.53
N LEU A 163 7.87 20.03 15.45
CA LEU A 163 7.12 19.20 16.38
C LEU A 163 7.35 17.72 16.09
N SER A 164 7.60 16.95 17.15
CA SER A 164 7.89 15.52 17.06
C SER A 164 7.01 14.67 17.97
N ILE A 165 6.61 13.49 17.49
CA ILE A 165 6.02 12.42 18.32
C ILE A 165 6.72 11.11 17.97
N SER A 166 7.32 10.46 18.96
CA SER A 166 8.10 9.24 18.73
C SER A 166 7.22 8.03 18.48
N ASP A 167 6.13 7.89 19.24
CA ASP A 167 5.39 6.63 19.27
C ASP A 167 3.98 6.80 19.84
N VAL A 168 3.03 6.03 19.33
CA VAL A 168 1.66 5.93 19.84
C VAL A 168 1.16 4.49 19.71
N GLN A 169 0.68 3.94 20.82
CA GLN A 169 0.01 2.65 20.85
C GLN A 169 -1.49 2.86 21.03
N VAL A 170 -2.28 2.23 20.16
CA VAL A 170 -3.75 2.28 20.20
C VAL A 170 -4.27 0.98 20.82
N PHE A 171 -5.12 1.08 21.82
CA PHE A 171 -5.85 -0.03 22.41
C PHE A 171 -7.35 0.25 22.32
N ALA A 172 -8.14 -0.75 21.93
CA ALA A 172 -9.59 -0.62 21.82
C ALA A 172 -10.29 -1.70 22.64
N THR A 173 -11.30 -1.29 23.40
CA THR A 173 -12.25 -2.21 24.04
C THR A 173 -13.49 -2.32 23.17
N SER A 174 -13.67 -3.50 22.58
CA SER A 174 -14.76 -3.78 21.65
C SER A 174 -15.27 -5.21 21.83
N GLU A 175 -16.55 -5.41 21.56
CA GLU A 175 -17.17 -6.74 21.46
C GLU A 175 -16.84 -7.42 20.13
N THR A 176 -16.41 -6.67 19.12
CA THR A 176 -16.10 -7.24 17.83
C THR A 176 -14.91 -8.18 17.94
N ALA A 177 -15.05 -9.34 17.31
CA ALA A 177 -13.99 -10.32 17.22
C ALA A 177 -12.77 -9.72 16.51
N ASP A 178 -11.60 -10.12 16.99
CA ASP A 178 -10.31 -9.73 16.45
C ASP A 178 -9.52 -11.00 16.12
N ASN A 179 -8.76 -10.95 15.03
CA ASN A 179 -7.83 -12.00 14.65
C ASN A 179 -6.42 -11.54 15.00
N PRO A 180 -5.78 -12.08 16.05
CA PRO A 180 -4.41 -11.69 16.42
C PRO A 180 -3.38 -11.88 15.30
N ALA A 181 -3.60 -12.84 14.39
CA ALA A 181 -2.73 -13.03 13.23
C ALA A 181 -2.86 -11.88 12.22
N PHE A 182 -4.06 -11.30 12.09
CA PHE A 182 -4.31 -10.12 11.25
C PHE A 182 -3.59 -8.89 11.79
N GLU A 183 -3.74 -8.59 13.09
CA GLU A 183 -3.06 -7.46 13.75
C GLU A 183 -1.53 -7.62 13.74
N LYS A 184 -1.04 -8.86 13.92
CA LYS A 184 0.38 -9.18 13.73
C LYS A 184 0.83 -8.91 12.30
N GLY A 185 0.02 -9.27 11.31
CA GLY A 185 0.29 -9.01 9.89
C GLY A 185 0.44 -7.52 9.58
N LYS A 186 -0.41 -6.65 10.14
CA LYS A 186 -0.27 -5.18 9.99
C LYS A 186 1.05 -4.67 10.57
N ARG A 187 1.44 -5.14 11.76
CA ARG A 187 2.75 -4.82 12.33
C ARG A 187 3.89 -5.26 11.42
N GLU A 188 3.84 -6.48 10.90
CA GLU A 188 4.87 -7.00 9.99
C GLU A 188 4.98 -6.14 8.71
N LYS A 189 3.85 -5.70 8.14
CA LYS A 189 3.82 -4.78 7.00
C LYS A 189 4.47 -3.44 7.31
N LEU A 190 4.17 -2.83 8.46
CA LEU A 190 4.81 -1.59 8.89
C LEU A 190 6.34 -1.75 8.99
N MET A 191 6.81 -2.85 9.59
CA MET A 191 8.24 -3.13 9.72
C MET A 191 8.91 -3.39 8.36
N GLN A 192 8.22 -4.05 7.43
CA GLN A 192 8.68 -4.24 6.06
C GLN A 192 8.77 -2.91 5.31
N TRP A 193 7.77 -2.04 5.47
CA TRP A 193 7.78 -0.68 4.93
C TRP A 193 9.02 0.09 5.43
N ARG A 194 9.26 0.10 6.75
CA ARG A 194 10.45 0.74 7.35
C ARG A 194 11.75 0.16 6.79
N ALA A 195 11.86 -1.16 6.73
CA ALA A 195 13.05 -1.83 6.19
C ALA A 195 13.30 -1.47 4.71
N ALA A 196 12.24 -1.32 3.90
CA ALA A 196 12.36 -0.91 2.51
C ALA A 196 12.90 0.52 2.35
N ARG A 197 12.49 1.47 3.20
CA ARG A 197 13.03 2.84 3.19
C ARG A 197 14.52 2.88 3.52
N ILE A 198 14.95 2.12 4.54
CA ILE A 198 16.37 1.99 4.91
C ILE A 198 17.17 1.35 3.76
N ALA A 199 16.62 0.31 3.11
CA ALA A 199 17.24 -0.33 1.96
C ALA A 199 17.37 0.63 0.77
N ALA A 200 16.34 1.43 0.50
CA ALA A 200 16.37 2.47 -0.54
C ALA A 200 17.47 3.52 -0.24
N ALA A 201 17.52 4.06 0.98
CA ALA A 201 18.56 5.01 1.37
C ALA A 201 19.97 4.45 1.18
N LYS A 202 20.20 3.19 1.55
CA LYS A 202 21.48 2.50 1.32
C LYS A 202 21.78 2.29 -0.18
N LEU A 203 20.77 1.97 -0.97
CA LEU A 203 20.95 1.72 -2.41
C LEU A 203 21.42 2.97 -3.15
N PHE A 204 20.85 4.13 -2.85
CA PHE A 204 21.09 5.37 -3.58
C PHE A 204 22.24 6.23 -3.02
N THR A 205 22.86 5.82 -1.91
CA THR A 205 24.17 6.36 -1.49
C THR A 205 25.33 5.76 -2.29
N GLY A 206 25.11 4.63 -2.98
CA GLY A 206 26.08 3.97 -3.85
C GLY A 206 25.70 4.00 -5.34
N LYS A 207 26.39 3.19 -6.16
CA LYS A 207 25.97 2.94 -7.54
C LYS A 207 24.76 1.99 -7.53
N SER A 208 23.62 2.47 -7.99
CA SER A 208 22.41 1.66 -8.20
C SER A 208 22.31 1.21 -9.65
N ASP A 209 21.91 -0.05 -9.84
CA ASP A 209 21.55 -0.64 -11.14
C ASP A 209 20.04 -0.90 -11.25
N ILE A 210 19.25 -0.38 -10.31
CA ILE A 210 17.79 -0.41 -10.39
C ILE A 210 17.33 0.77 -11.26
N PRO A 211 16.42 0.56 -12.23
CA PRO A 211 15.95 1.60 -13.15
C PRO A 211 14.90 2.53 -12.52
N LEU A 212 15.13 2.95 -11.27
CA LEU A 212 14.25 3.81 -10.49
C LEU A 212 15.01 5.03 -9.99
N TYR A 213 14.30 6.14 -9.88
CA TYR A 213 14.79 7.32 -9.16
C TYR A 213 14.61 7.17 -7.65
N PRO A 214 15.38 7.91 -6.84
CA PRO A 214 15.21 7.99 -5.39
C PRO A 214 13.78 8.24 -4.89
N ALA A 215 13.02 9.06 -5.62
CA ALA A 215 11.72 9.55 -5.19
C ALA A 215 10.88 10.02 -6.38
N TYR A 216 9.57 9.94 -6.20
CA TYR A 216 8.56 10.41 -7.15
C TYR A 216 7.59 11.36 -6.44
N GLU A 217 7.15 12.37 -7.16
CA GLU A 217 6.02 13.21 -6.79
C GLU A 217 4.75 12.54 -7.29
N ILE A 218 3.78 12.35 -6.40
CA ILE A 218 2.52 11.67 -6.67
C ILE A 218 1.38 12.65 -6.47
N THR A 219 0.51 12.74 -7.47
CA THR A 219 -0.76 13.46 -7.37
C THR A 219 -1.89 12.50 -7.71
N SER A 220 -2.90 12.43 -6.85
CA SER A 220 -4.09 11.61 -7.06
C SER A 220 -5.34 12.48 -7.15
N ALA A 221 -6.27 12.07 -7.99
CA ALA A 221 -7.58 12.71 -8.14
C ALA A 221 -8.61 11.68 -8.61
N PRO A 222 -9.92 11.90 -8.37
CA PRO A 222 -10.95 11.08 -9.00
C PRO A 222 -10.77 11.07 -10.52
N SER A 223 -10.74 9.87 -11.12
CA SER A 223 -10.60 9.69 -12.57
C SER A 223 -11.81 10.20 -13.35
N GLY A 224 -12.98 10.26 -12.69
CA GLY A 224 -14.26 10.54 -13.34
C GLY A 224 -14.78 9.39 -14.20
N ILE A 225 -14.15 8.22 -14.14
CA ILE A 225 -14.53 7.02 -14.89
C ILE A 225 -15.03 5.97 -13.90
N GLU A 226 -16.23 5.45 -14.13
CA GLU A 226 -16.76 4.35 -13.35
C GLU A 226 -16.13 3.04 -13.83
N MET A 227 -15.41 2.34 -12.94
CA MET A 227 -14.81 1.05 -13.27
C MET A 227 -15.85 -0.07 -13.24
N ALA A 228 -16.08 -0.72 -14.38
CA ALA A 228 -17.08 -1.79 -14.52
C ALA A 228 -16.71 -3.10 -13.79
N GLY A 229 -15.46 -3.24 -13.36
CA GLY A 229 -14.93 -4.43 -12.71
C GLY A 229 -13.45 -4.29 -12.42
N ILE A 230 -12.88 -5.34 -11.83
CA ILE A 230 -11.48 -5.36 -11.40
C ILE A 230 -10.61 -6.28 -12.27
N ASP A 231 -11.19 -7.04 -13.21
CA ASP A 231 -10.43 -7.94 -14.07
C ASP A 231 -9.69 -7.21 -15.19
N PHE A 232 -8.82 -7.93 -15.92
CA PHE A 232 -8.05 -7.35 -17.02
C PHE A 232 -8.90 -6.63 -18.06
N ALA A 233 -10.03 -7.20 -18.47
CA ALA A 233 -10.88 -6.58 -19.49
C ALA A 233 -11.47 -5.27 -18.99
N SER A 234 -11.96 -5.24 -17.75
CA SER A 234 -12.46 -4.01 -17.13
C SER A 234 -11.37 -2.93 -16.99
N MET A 235 -10.18 -3.30 -16.50
CA MET A 235 -9.10 -2.34 -16.30
C MET A 235 -8.56 -1.78 -17.64
N ILE A 236 -8.49 -2.61 -18.68
CA ILE A 236 -8.11 -2.18 -20.04
C ILE A 236 -9.17 -1.24 -20.63
N ASP A 237 -10.45 -1.55 -20.44
CA ASP A 237 -11.54 -0.69 -20.90
C ASP A 237 -11.49 0.68 -20.22
N THR A 238 -11.35 0.72 -18.89
CA THR A 238 -11.17 1.98 -18.15
C THR A 238 -9.95 2.77 -18.63
N ALA A 239 -8.80 2.12 -18.82
CA ALA A 239 -7.61 2.78 -19.37
C ALA A 239 -7.80 3.31 -20.80
N SER A 240 -8.67 2.66 -21.59
CA SER A 240 -9.01 3.11 -22.94
C SER A 240 -9.99 4.30 -22.94
N GLN A 241 -10.78 4.46 -21.87
CA GLN A 241 -11.66 5.62 -21.66
C GLN A 241 -10.90 6.84 -21.12
N ASP A 242 -9.83 6.64 -20.33
CA ASP A 242 -9.00 7.73 -19.85
C ASP A 242 -8.22 8.38 -21.00
N LYS A 243 -8.50 9.66 -21.28
CA LYS A 243 -7.93 10.38 -22.43
C LYS A 243 -6.40 10.41 -22.46
N LEU A 244 -5.76 10.61 -21.30
CA LEU A 244 -4.31 10.67 -21.22
C LEU A 244 -3.73 9.27 -21.40
N PHE A 245 -4.31 8.29 -20.72
CA PHE A 245 -3.85 6.92 -20.75
C PHE A 245 -3.98 6.31 -22.14
N ALA A 246 -5.16 6.42 -22.76
CA ALA A 246 -5.43 5.92 -24.10
C ALA A 246 -4.55 6.57 -25.17
N LYS A 247 -4.13 7.83 -24.96
CA LYS A 247 -3.23 8.53 -25.87
C LYS A 247 -1.78 8.03 -25.74
N GLU A 248 -1.27 7.93 -24.52
CA GLU A 248 0.14 7.62 -24.26
C GLU A 248 0.46 6.13 -24.43
N TRP A 249 -0.43 5.24 -24.00
CA TRP A 249 -0.21 3.78 -23.99
C TRP A 249 -1.08 3.02 -25.00
N LYS A 250 -1.53 3.69 -26.07
CA LYS A 250 -2.40 3.10 -27.12
C LYS A 250 -1.93 1.73 -27.60
N ASP A 251 -0.65 1.61 -27.97
CA ASP A 251 -0.11 0.37 -28.51
C ASP A 251 -0.06 -0.74 -27.45
N ALA A 252 0.32 -0.39 -26.21
CA ALA A 252 0.33 -1.34 -25.10
C ALA A 252 -1.07 -1.82 -24.74
N LEU A 253 -2.08 -0.95 -24.77
CA LEU A 253 -3.49 -1.30 -24.57
C LEU A 253 -4.01 -2.24 -25.67
N ALA A 254 -3.59 -2.02 -26.92
CA ALA A 254 -3.93 -2.92 -28.03
C ALA A 254 -3.35 -4.33 -27.82
N ILE A 255 -2.10 -4.42 -27.34
CA ILE A 255 -1.47 -5.69 -26.97
C ILE A 255 -2.23 -6.35 -25.82
N ALA A 256 -2.47 -5.62 -24.72
CA ALA A 256 -3.19 -6.13 -23.56
C ALA A 256 -4.58 -6.64 -23.93
N SER A 257 -5.30 -5.92 -24.79
CA SER A 257 -6.61 -6.32 -25.30
C SER A 257 -6.54 -7.63 -26.09
N ALA A 258 -5.53 -7.81 -26.94
CA ALA A 258 -5.34 -9.03 -27.72
C ALA A 258 -4.98 -10.23 -26.82
N VAL A 259 -4.13 -10.02 -25.82
CA VAL A 259 -3.77 -11.02 -24.81
C VAL A 259 -5.00 -11.43 -24.02
N THR A 260 -5.79 -10.48 -23.52
CA THR A 260 -6.99 -10.74 -22.71
C THR A 260 -8.04 -11.54 -23.50
N LYS A 261 -8.26 -11.23 -24.78
CA LYS A 261 -9.19 -11.98 -25.65
C LYS A 261 -8.81 -13.46 -25.84
N ASN A 262 -7.51 -13.76 -25.79
CA ASN A 262 -6.97 -15.10 -26.05
C ASN A 262 -6.25 -15.69 -24.81
N GLN A 263 -6.55 -15.19 -23.62
CA GLN A 263 -5.75 -15.47 -22.41
C GLN A 263 -5.65 -16.97 -22.08
N ASP A 264 -6.72 -17.73 -22.30
CA ASP A 264 -6.73 -19.17 -22.01
C ASP A 264 -6.01 -20.03 -23.07
N ALA A 265 -5.62 -19.44 -24.19
CA ALA A 265 -4.78 -20.08 -25.21
C ALA A 265 -3.28 -19.84 -24.99
N MET A 266 -2.90 -18.97 -24.03
CA MET A 266 -1.50 -18.68 -23.77
C MET A 266 -0.77 -19.93 -23.23
N PRO A 267 0.44 -20.23 -23.73
CA PRO A 267 1.21 -21.37 -23.24
C PRO A 267 1.69 -21.14 -21.80
N ARG A 268 1.73 -22.24 -21.03
CA ARG A 268 2.35 -22.29 -19.70
C ARG A 268 3.86 -22.13 -19.82
N VAL A 269 4.44 -21.29 -18.97
CA VAL A 269 5.87 -21.02 -18.98
C VAL A 269 6.49 -20.97 -17.59
N GLN A 270 7.76 -21.37 -17.52
CA GLN A 270 8.65 -21.01 -16.43
C GLN A 270 9.49 -19.81 -16.87
N ILE A 271 9.68 -18.86 -15.96
CA ILE A 271 10.53 -17.70 -16.20
C ILE A 271 11.74 -17.79 -15.27
N ALA A 272 12.93 -17.69 -15.83
CA ALA A 272 14.18 -17.55 -15.11
C ALA A 272 14.77 -16.15 -15.40
N PRO A 273 14.71 -15.22 -14.44
CA PRO A 273 15.38 -13.93 -14.52
C PRO A 273 16.90 -14.09 -14.75
N ARG A 274 17.49 -13.31 -15.66
CA ARG A 274 18.96 -13.26 -15.83
C ARG A 274 19.69 -12.70 -14.60
N SER A 275 19.00 -11.86 -13.83
CA SER A 275 19.48 -11.33 -12.56
C SER A 275 18.43 -11.48 -11.48
N ALA A 276 18.88 -11.79 -10.26
CA ALA A 276 18.04 -11.83 -9.06
C ALA A 276 17.88 -10.47 -8.37
N THR A 277 18.44 -9.38 -8.93
CA THR A 277 18.32 -8.03 -8.38
C THR A 277 16.86 -7.70 -8.12
N LYS A 278 16.53 -7.47 -6.84
CA LYS A 278 15.17 -7.16 -6.41
C LYS A 278 14.82 -5.72 -6.73
N LEU A 279 13.57 -5.48 -7.07
CA LEU A 279 13.00 -4.14 -7.02
C LEU A 279 12.91 -3.71 -5.56
N VAL A 280 13.18 -2.44 -5.32
CA VAL A 280 13.06 -1.83 -3.99
C VAL A 280 12.01 -0.75 -4.11
N ALA A 281 11.06 -0.74 -3.17
CA ALA A 281 10.11 0.34 -3.07
C ALA A 281 10.86 1.62 -2.66
N VAL A 282 10.65 2.70 -3.40
CA VAL A 282 11.19 4.04 -3.12
C VAL A 282 10.04 5.00 -2.80
N ASP A 283 10.32 6.28 -2.56
CA ASP A 283 9.24 7.25 -2.30
C ASP A 283 8.32 7.41 -3.52
N GLY A 284 7.01 7.33 -3.30
CA GLY A 284 5.98 7.31 -4.36
C GLY A 284 5.89 6.00 -5.15
N VAL A 285 6.56 4.92 -4.72
CA VAL A 285 6.62 3.64 -5.45
C VAL A 285 6.38 2.45 -4.54
N HIS A 286 5.51 1.55 -4.97
CA HIS A 286 5.19 0.31 -4.25
C HIS A 286 5.53 -0.93 -5.09
N VAL A 287 6.02 -2.00 -4.46
CA VAL A 287 6.17 -3.31 -5.11
C VAL A 287 4.97 -4.16 -4.74
N THR A 288 4.09 -4.43 -5.71
CA THR A 288 2.80 -5.10 -5.47
C THR A 288 2.99 -6.49 -4.87
N GLN A 289 2.16 -6.81 -3.89
CA GLN A 289 2.09 -8.11 -3.22
C GLN A 289 0.66 -8.65 -3.24
N VAL A 290 0.50 -9.96 -3.03
CA VAL A 290 -0.82 -10.63 -3.09
C VAL A 290 -1.80 -10.02 -2.08
N TYR A 291 -1.31 -9.65 -0.90
CA TYR A 291 -2.15 -9.07 0.14
C TYR A 291 -2.60 -7.64 -0.16
N ASP A 292 -1.97 -6.91 -1.09
CA ASP A 292 -2.44 -5.57 -1.47
C ASP A 292 -3.74 -5.68 -2.28
N ILE A 293 -3.89 -6.79 -3.00
CA ILE A 293 -4.98 -7.01 -3.95
C ILE A 293 -6.10 -7.88 -3.33
N ALA A 294 -5.75 -8.82 -2.45
CA ALA A 294 -6.68 -9.86 -2.01
C ALA A 294 -6.94 -9.84 -0.51
N THR A 295 -7.23 -8.66 0.05
CA THR A 295 -7.72 -8.58 1.43
C THR A 295 -9.20 -8.97 1.50
N GLY A 296 -9.69 -9.30 2.71
CA GLY A 296 -11.04 -9.85 2.94
C GLY A 296 -12.17 -8.86 2.69
N GLU A 297 -11.83 -7.62 2.34
CA GLU A 297 -12.76 -6.51 2.09
C GLU A 297 -12.46 -5.82 0.72
N GLY A 298 -11.61 -6.40 -0.13
CA GLY A 298 -11.32 -5.94 -1.51
C GLY A 298 -9.84 -5.62 -1.81
N PRO A 299 -9.52 -5.20 -3.05
CA PRO A 299 -8.16 -4.79 -3.42
C PRO A 299 -7.82 -3.39 -2.91
N TYR A 300 -7.13 -3.29 -1.77
CA TYR A 300 -6.72 -2.02 -1.18
C TYR A 300 -5.45 -1.46 -1.80
N HIS A 301 -5.68 -0.68 -2.84
CA HIS A 301 -4.65 0.06 -3.56
C HIS A 301 -4.37 1.39 -2.87
N GLN A 302 -3.11 1.64 -2.50
CA GLN A 302 -2.64 2.94 -2.03
C GLN A 302 -2.81 4.02 -3.11
N GLU A 303 -3.36 5.19 -2.75
CA GLU A 303 -3.63 6.27 -3.69
C GLU A 303 -2.43 7.22 -3.90
N ASP A 304 -1.38 7.07 -3.09
CA ASP A 304 -0.21 7.92 -3.01
C ASP A 304 1.06 7.26 -3.59
N VAL A 305 0.90 6.19 -4.38
CA VAL A 305 2.00 5.46 -5.02
C VAL A 305 1.61 4.96 -6.41
N PHE A 306 2.61 4.76 -7.27
CA PHE A 306 2.47 3.87 -8.43
C PHE A 306 3.11 2.51 -8.14
N ARG A 307 2.63 1.46 -8.82
CA ARG A 307 3.00 0.06 -8.53
C ARG A 307 4.05 -0.47 -9.49
N LEU A 308 4.89 -1.37 -9.00
CA LEU A 308 5.85 -2.17 -9.77
C LEU A 308 5.41 -3.65 -9.83
N PRO A 309 5.85 -4.42 -10.85
CA PRO A 309 5.41 -5.81 -11.01
C PRO A 309 5.64 -6.69 -9.79
N MET A 310 4.67 -7.56 -9.50
CA MET A 310 4.70 -8.54 -8.40
C MET A 310 5.85 -9.55 -8.51
N LEU A 311 6.41 -9.75 -9.70
CA LEU A 311 7.64 -10.52 -9.90
C LEU A 311 8.82 -9.96 -9.10
N GLY A 312 8.80 -8.66 -8.74
CA GLY A 312 9.68 -8.05 -7.76
C GLY A 312 11.17 -8.08 -8.12
N THR A 313 11.51 -8.24 -9.40
CA THR A 313 12.89 -8.27 -9.91
C THR A 313 13.09 -7.24 -11.00
N VAL A 314 14.28 -6.65 -11.07
CA VAL A 314 14.64 -5.70 -12.14
C VAL A 314 14.51 -6.36 -13.52
N ALA A 315 14.86 -7.64 -13.63
CA ALA A 315 14.73 -8.39 -14.87
C ALA A 315 13.28 -8.46 -15.40
N ALA A 316 12.26 -8.40 -14.52
CA ALA A 316 10.87 -8.37 -14.95
C ALA A 316 10.49 -7.09 -15.70
N LEU A 317 11.32 -6.04 -15.62
CA LEU A 317 11.10 -4.81 -16.37
C LEU A 317 11.61 -4.91 -17.83
N PHE A 318 12.34 -5.97 -18.18
CA PHE A 318 13.02 -6.11 -19.46
C PHE A 318 12.85 -7.52 -20.06
N ALA A 319 12.17 -7.61 -21.21
CA ALA A 319 11.85 -8.85 -21.91
C ALA A 319 13.09 -9.70 -22.24
N ASP A 320 14.21 -9.07 -22.61
CA ASP A 320 15.47 -9.75 -22.94
C ASP A 320 16.18 -10.35 -21.69
N GLN A 321 15.81 -9.89 -20.50
CA GLN A 321 16.31 -10.38 -19.22
C GLN A 321 15.47 -11.54 -18.65
N LEU A 322 14.41 -11.95 -19.34
CA LEU A 322 13.58 -13.09 -18.95
C LEU A 322 13.85 -14.28 -19.86
N ARG A 323 14.41 -15.36 -19.31
CA ARG A 323 14.45 -16.64 -20.00
C ARG A 323 13.10 -17.32 -19.82
N VAL A 324 12.38 -17.54 -20.91
CA VAL A 324 11.04 -18.11 -20.90
C VAL A 324 11.07 -19.52 -21.49
N LEU A 325 10.71 -20.51 -20.67
CA LEU A 325 10.68 -21.93 -21.04
C LEU A 325 9.24 -22.42 -21.01
N GLU A 326 8.72 -22.83 -22.17
CA GLU A 326 7.39 -23.45 -22.25
C GLU A 326 7.42 -24.87 -21.69
N PHE A 327 6.34 -25.27 -21.01
CA PHE A 327 6.17 -26.63 -20.55
C PHE A 327 4.71 -27.07 -20.68
N LYS A 328 4.51 -28.39 -20.78
CA LYS A 328 3.18 -28.98 -20.99
C LYS A 328 2.39 -28.98 -19.69
N ASP A 329 1.40 -28.09 -19.61
CA ASP A 329 0.43 -27.98 -18.53
C ASP A 329 -0.86 -27.36 -19.10
N LYS A 330 -2.02 -27.85 -18.63
CA LYS A 330 -3.35 -27.46 -19.13
C LYS A 330 -4.00 -26.35 -18.30
N THR A 331 -3.39 -25.91 -17.20
CA THR A 331 -3.94 -24.83 -16.39
C THR A 331 -3.97 -23.54 -17.21
N THR A 332 -5.16 -23.01 -17.45
CA THR A 332 -5.38 -21.73 -18.10
C THR A 332 -5.49 -20.61 -17.05
N ILE A 333 -5.40 -19.35 -17.47
CA ILE A 333 -5.55 -18.18 -16.60
C ILE A 333 -6.91 -18.22 -15.89
N SER A 334 -8.00 -18.46 -16.62
CA SER A 334 -9.34 -18.56 -16.06
C SER A 334 -9.49 -19.72 -15.05
N THR A 335 -8.88 -20.88 -15.34
CA THR A 335 -8.94 -22.02 -14.41
C THR A 335 -8.12 -21.77 -13.15
N PHE A 336 -6.98 -21.09 -13.25
CA PHE A 336 -6.20 -20.66 -12.09
C PHE A 336 -7.02 -19.72 -11.20
N ALA A 337 -7.61 -18.67 -11.78
CA ALA A 337 -8.38 -17.67 -11.06
C ALA A 337 -9.58 -18.27 -10.30
N LYS A 338 -10.22 -19.31 -10.86
CA LYS A 338 -11.39 -19.99 -10.27
C LYS A 338 -11.06 -21.16 -9.35
N ALA A 339 -9.79 -21.56 -9.24
CA ALA A 339 -9.41 -22.74 -8.46
C ALA A 339 -9.67 -22.55 -6.95
N LYS A 340 -9.92 -23.66 -6.24
CA LYS A 340 -10.08 -23.69 -4.77
C LYS A 340 -8.87 -24.36 -4.12
N GLY A 341 -8.45 -23.89 -2.94
CA GLY A 341 -7.34 -24.49 -2.15
C GLY A 341 -5.98 -23.80 -2.30
N LEU A 342 -4.91 -24.41 -1.78
CA LEU A 342 -3.52 -23.92 -1.92
C LEU A 342 -3.02 -24.15 -3.36
N CYS A 343 -2.39 -23.15 -3.96
CA CYS A 343 -1.82 -23.26 -5.30
C CYS A 343 -0.38 -22.74 -5.38
N LYS A 344 0.31 -23.14 -6.44
CA LYS A 344 1.65 -22.66 -6.79
C LYS A 344 1.53 -21.50 -7.78
N ASP A 345 2.46 -20.56 -7.68
CA ASP A 345 2.60 -19.49 -8.65
C ASP A 345 2.76 -20.05 -10.06
N THR A 346 2.14 -19.37 -11.02
CA THR A 346 1.80 -19.93 -12.33
C THR A 346 1.95 -18.82 -13.36
N LEU A 347 2.84 -18.99 -14.37
CA LEU A 347 3.03 -18.00 -15.44
C LEU A 347 2.61 -18.46 -16.84
N TRP A 348 2.16 -17.51 -17.66
CA TRP A 348 1.91 -17.67 -19.08
C TRP A 348 2.63 -16.57 -19.84
N ALA A 349 2.97 -16.80 -21.11
CA ALA A 349 3.62 -15.79 -21.95
C ALA A 349 3.02 -15.75 -23.34
N GLN A 350 2.85 -14.53 -23.86
CA GLN A 350 2.54 -14.27 -25.25
C GLN A 350 3.82 -13.82 -25.95
N ARG A 351 4.12 -14.44 -27.08
CA ARG A 351 5.19 -14.00 -27.98
C ARG A 351 4.59 -13.44 -29.25
N LYS A 352 5.32 -12.51 -29.87
CA LYS A 352 5.06 -12.03 -31.22
C LYS A 352 6.09 -12.64 -32.16
N ASP A 353 5.63 -13.28 -33.21
CA ASP A 353 6.50 -13.76 -34.28
C ASP A 353 7.15 -12.57 -34.98
N SER A 354 8.47 -12.64 -35.16
CA SER A 354 9.19 -11.70 -36.01
C SER A 354 9.37 -12.31 -37.39
N LYS A 355 9.20 -11.51 -38.45
CA LYS A 355 9.51 -11.91 -39.82
C LYS A 355 11.02 -12.09 -40.02
N GLU A 356 11.83 -11.34 -39.25
CA GLU A 356 13.29 -11.40 -39.26
C GLU A 356 13.79 -11.34 -37.79
N GLY A 357 14.42 -12.42 -37.30
CA GLY A 357 14.94 -12.52 -35.94
C GLY A 357 14.12 -13.38 -34.97
N PRO A 358 14.55 -13.50 -33.70
CA PRO A 358 13.86 -14.34 -32.71
C PRO A 358 12.49 -13.78 -32.33
N THR A 359 11.54 -14.66 -32.00
CA THR A 359 10.26 -14.29 -31.40
C THR A 359 10.45 -13.38 -30.18
N GLN A 360 9.72 -12.28 -30.14
CA GLN A 360 9.80 -11.30 -29.06
C GLN A 360 8.76 -11.61 -27.98
N LEU A 361 9.17 -11.58 -26.71
CA LEU A 361 8.24 -11.65 -25.58
C LEU A 361 7.39 -10.37 -25.56
N GLN A 362 6.08 -10.53 -25.69
CA GLN A 362 5.14 -9.42 -25.83
C GLN A 362 4.36 -9.18 -24.53
N ALA A 363 3.97 -10.26 -23.84
CA ALA A 363 3.36 -10.17 -22.53
C ALA A 363 3.68 -11.38 -21.66
N VAL A 364 3.64 -11.18 -20.34
CA VAL A 364 3.68 -12.22 -19.32
C VAL A 364 2.45 -12.06 -18.45
N VAL A 365 1.71 -13.14 -18.20
CA VAL A 365 0.67 -13.16 -17.16
C VAL A 365 1.16 -14.00 -16.00
N LEU A 366 1.10 -13.44 -14.81
CA LEU A 366 1.47 -14.05 -13.54
C LEU A 366 0.19 -14.34 -12.74
N GLY A 367 -0.01 -15.59 -12.35
CA GLY A 367 -0.95 -15.99 -11.32
C GLY A 367 -0.21 -16.22 -10.01
N ARG A 368 -0.53 -15.45 -8.97
CA ARG A 368 0.02 -15.61 -7.61
C ARG A 368 -1.00 -16.14 -6.64
N CYS A 369 -0.54 -16.96 -5.71
CA CYS A 369 -1.39 -17.62 -4.72
C CYS A 369 -0.77 -17.49 -3.34
N ALA A 370 -1.53 -17.00 -2.36
CA ALA A 370 -1.06 -16.90 -0.98
C ALA A 370 -2.21 -17.13 0.00
N LYS A 371 -1.88 -17.65 1.18
CA LYS A 371 -2.80 -17.59 2.31
C LYS A 371 -2.76 -16.17 2.86
N VAL A 372 -3.91 -15.49 2.89
CA VAL A 372 -4.07 -14.15 3.42
C VAL A 372 -4.86 -14.23 4.72
N GLU A 373 -4.35 -13.55 5.74
CA GLU A 373 -5.03 -13.36 7.01
C GLU A 373 -5.92 -12.11 6.88
N GLY A 374 -7.18 -12.22 7.30
CA GLY A 374 -8.08 -11.10 7.50
C GLY A 374 -8.76 -11.20 8.85
N ARG A 375 -9.67 -10.27 9.10
CA ARG A 375 -10.32 -10.12 10.39
C ARG A 375 -11.09 -11.35 10.85
N GLU A 376 -11.88 -11.95 9.96
CA GLU A 376 -12.76 -13.08 10.30
C GLU A 376 -12.09 -14.45 10.11
N GLY A 377 -10.80 -14.47 9.78
CA GLY A 377 -10.04 -15.69 9.55
C GLY A 377 -9.10 -15.56 8.37
N SER A 378 -8.74 -16.69 7.78
CA SER A 378 -7.82 -16.73 6.64
C SER A 378 -8.44 -17.41 5.43
N TRP A 379 -8.04 -16.98 4.24
CA TRP A 379 -8.43 -17.59 2.98
C TRP A 379 -7.25 -17.68 2.03
N ASN A 380 -7.40 -18.47 0.97
CA ASN A 380 -6.43 -18.54 -0.10
C ASN A 380 -6.77 -17.49 -1.15
N ALA A 381 -5.97 -16.43 -1.20
CA ALA A 381 -6.01 -15.43 -2.24
C ALA A 381 -5.40 -15.92 -3.54
N ARG A 382 -5.99 -15.51 -4.66
CA ARG A 382 -5.46 -15.69 -6.00
C ARG A 382 -5.58 -14.38 -6.73
N VAL A 383 -4.50 -13.95 -7.35
CA VAL A 383 -4.45 -12.69 -8.09
C VAL A 383 -3.72 -12.91 -9.40
N THR A 384 -4.13 -12.14 -10.41
CA THR A 384 -3.49 -12.15 -11.72
C THR A 384 -2.88 -10.80 -12.05
N GLU A 385 -1.69 -10.80 -12.65
CA GLU A 385 -0.98 -9.61 -13.10
C GLU A 385 -0.42 -9.83 -14.51
N MET A 386 -0.72 -8.92 -15.44
CA MET A 386 -0.21 -8.90 -16.81
C MET A 386 0.87 -7.83 -16.95
N LEU A 387 2.04 -8.22 -17.42
CA LEU A 387 3.13 -7.33 -17.83
C LEU A 387 3.13 -7.27 -19.35
N VAL A 388 3.08 -6.07 -19.94
CA VAL A 388 3.17 -5.84 -21.38
C VAL A 388 4.46 -5.13 -21.72
N TYR A 389 5.16 -5.65 -22.73
CA TYR A 389 6.43 -5.12 -23.19
C TYR A 389 6.28 -4.36 -24.50
N ASP A 390 7.01 -3.25 -24.64
CA ASP A 390 7.10 -2.51 -25.89
C ASP A 390 8.06 -3.16 -26.89
N ALA A 391 8.19 -2.55 -28.08
CA ALA A 391 9.10 -3.03 -29.13
C ALA A 391 10.59 -3.01 -28.70
N SER A 392 10.97 -2.18 -27.72
CA SER A 392 12.31 -2.15 -27.14
C SER A 392 12.51 -3.21 -26.05
N GLY A 393 11.47 -3.95 -25.70
CA GLY A 393 11.48 -4.97 -24.66
C GLY A 393 11.35 -4.41 -23.24
N LYS A 394 10.94 -3.15 -23.05
CA LYS A 394 10.69 -2.60 -21.71
C LYS A 394 9.24 -2.81 -21.32
N VAL A 395 8.97 -3.08 -20.05
CA VAL A 395 7.59 -3.09 -19.55
C VAL A 395 7.01 -1.68 -19.65
N VAL A 396 5.86 -1.54 -20.30
CA VAL A 396 5.18 -0.25 -20.48
C VAL A 396 3.79 -0.24 -19.87
N LEU A 397 3.22 -1.42 -19.61
CA LEU A 397 1.94 -1.57 -18.95
C LEU A 397 2.02 -2.72 -17.94
N VAL A 398 1.49 -2.50 -16.74
CA VAL A 398 1.17 -3.55 -15.76
C VAL A 398 -0.31 -3.45 -15.44
N ILE A 399 -1.03 -4.56 -15.56
CA ILE A 399 -2.45 -4.63 -15.24
C ILE A 399 -2.61 -5.74 -14.22
N GLY A 400 -3.23 -5.45 -13.08
CA GLY A 400 -3.62 -6.47 -12.13
C GLY A 400 -5.04 -6.26 -11.66
N ASP A 401 -5.48 -7.05 -10.68
CA ASP A 401 -6.86 -6.92 -10.24
C ASP A 401 -7.08 -5.54 -9.59
N GLY A 402 -7.96 -4.74 -10.20
CA GLY A 402 -8.35 -3.41 -9.75
C GLY A 402 -7.32 -2.30 -9.98
N HIS A 403 -6.28 -2.52 -10.80
CA HIS A 403 -5.32 -1.47 -11.14
C HIS A 403 -4.68 -1.64 -12.52
N VAL A 404 -4.28 -0.53 -13.13
CA VAL A 404 -3.52 -0.48 -14.37
C VAL A 404 -2.51 0.65 -14.33
N GLU A 405 -1.25 0.32 -14.61
CA GLU A 405 -0.07 1.19 -14.50
C GLU A 405 0.55 1.35 -15.89
N GLY A 406 0.59 2.57 -16.40
CA GLY A 406 1.33 2.94 -17.61
C GLY A 406 2.65 3.59 -17.24
N TYR A 407 3.78 3.00 -17.63
CA TYR A 407 5.11 3.54 -17.30
C TYR A 407 5.66 4.46 -18.40
N ARG A 408 6.35 5.51 -17.96
CA ARG A 408 7.14 6.39 -18.81
C ARG A 408 8.62 6.14 -18.58
N TRP A 409 9.36 5.87 -19.64
CA TRP A 409 10.79 5.62 -19.59
C TRP A 409 11.60 6.81 -20.07
N SER A 410 12.71 7.10 -19.39
CA SER A 410 13.77 7.99 -19.83
C SER A 410 15.09 7.23 -19.96
N SER A 411 16.14 7.93 -20.38
CA SER A 411 17.51 7.45 -20.36
C SER A 411 18.38 8.44 -19.60
N GLU A 412 19.18 7.96 -18.66
CA GLU A 412 20.13 8.76 -17.89
C GLU A 412 21.49 8.06 -17.90
N ASN A 413 22.51 8.73 -18.44
CA ASN A 413 23.84 8.16 -18.66
C ASN A 413 23.82 6.82 -19.42
N GLY A 414 22.91 6.70 -20.40
CA GLY A 414 22.72 5.48 -21.19
C GLY A 414 21.97 4.36 -20.48
N LYS A 415 21.52 4.55 -19.24
CA LYS A 415 20.71 3.57 -18.50
C LYS A 415 19.21 3.91 -18.62
N PRO A 416 18.34 2.92 -18.89
CA PRO A 416 16.89 3.12 -18.87
C PRO A 416 16.39 3.37 -17.45
N MET A 417 15.56 4.40 -17.27
CA MET A 417 14.98 4.77 -15.98
C MET A 417 13.47 4.97 -16.11
N ILE A 418 12.69 4.56 -15.12
CA ILE A 418 11.27 4.91 -15.04
C ILE A 418 11.17 6.38 -14.59
N ALA A 419 10.75 7.26 -15.48
CA ALA A 419 10.65 8.71 -15.22
C ALA A 419 9.32 9.12 -14.60
N GLY A 420 8.32 8.25 -14.66
CA GLY A 420 6.99 8.49 -14.13
C GLY A 420 6.02 7.41 -14.54
N ALA A 421 4.78 7.55 -14.11
CA ALA A 421 3.70 6.64 -14.42
C ALA A 421 2.35 7.35 -14.39
N ARG A 422 1.35 6.73 -15.02
CA ARG A 422 -0.06 7.00 -14.75
C ARG A 422 -0.70 5.71 -14.28
N SER A 423 -1.40 5.77 -13.15
CA SER A 423 -2.16 4.65 -12.61
C SER A 423 -3.65 4.96 -12.62
N LEU A 424 -4.48 3.96 -12.88
CA LEU A 424 -5.90 3.99 -12.60
C LEU A 424 -6.20 2.84 -11.63
N ILE A 425 -6.91 3.13 -10.54
CA ILE A 425 -7.28 2.14 -9.53
C ILE A 425 -8.80 2.11 -9.30
N ALA A 426 -9.33 0.92 -9.05
CA ALA A 426 -10.78 0.69 -8.90
C ALA A 426 -11.35 1.23 -7.60
N ILE A 427 -10.58 1.18 -6.51
CA ILE A 427 -11.00 1.81 -5.27
C ILE A 427 -11.01 3.32 -5.45
N GLY A 428 -12.14 3.94 -5.08
CA GLY A 428 -12.33 5.38 -5.19
C GLY A 428 -12.43 5.89 -6.64
N ASN A 429 -12.34 5.01 -7.65
CA ASN A 429 -12.21 5.38 -9.06
C ASN A 429 -11.11 6.45 -9.28
N MET A 430 -9.91 6.21 -8.76
CA MET A 430 -8.84 7.22 -8.72
C MET A 430 -7.89 7.11 -9.93
N ALA A 431 -7.41 8.27 -10.38
CA ALA A 431 -6.29 8.42 -11.28
C ALA A 431 -5.10 8.99 -10.51
N ILE A 432 -3.93 8.36 -10.68
CA ILE A 432 -2.69 8.75 -10.03
C ILE A 432 -1.69 9.13 -11.12
N GLU A 433 -1.03 10.26 -10.94
CA GLU A 433 0.03 10.73 -11.81
C GLU A 433 1.34 10.77 -10.99
N ALA A 434 2.37 10.10 -11.51
CA ALA A 434 3.67 10.00 -10.89
C ALA A 434 4.74 10.62 -11.81
N LYS A 435 5.60 11.45 -11.23
CA LYS A 435 6.74 12.06 -11.92
C LYS A 435 7.98 11.95 -11.05
N LYS A 436 9.16 11.78 -11.65
CA LYS A 436 10.44 11.87 -10.95
C LYS A 436 10.44 13.15 -10.11
N ARG A 437 10.69 13.02 -8.81
CA ARG A 437 10.84 14.18 -7.94
C ARG A 437 12.15 14.87 -8.29
N GLU A 438 12.09 16.15 -8.64
CA GLU A 438 13.31 16.94 -8.77
C GLU A 438 13.98 17.09 -7.40
N ALA A 439 15.31 17.14 -7.36
CA ALA A 439 16.01 17.35 -6.11
C ALA A 439 15.50 18.65 -5.48
N VAL A 440 15.04 18.58 -4.22
CA VAL A 440 14.65 19.77 -3.46
C VAL A 440 15.83 20.73 -3.54
N ALA A 441 15.60 21.91 -4.13
CA ALA A 441 16.63 22.93 -4.23
C ALA A 441 17.25 23.13 -2.84
N LYS A 442 18.58 23.03 -2.74
CA LYS A 442 19.30 23.34 -1.51
C LYS A 442 18.85 24.73 -1.07
N LYS A 443 18.18 24.83 0.06
CA LYS A 443 17.93 26.12 0.70
C LYS A 443 19.20 26.60 1.38
#